data_AF-A0A1H5BTW2-F1
#
_entry.id   AF-A0A1H5BTW2-F1
#
_cell.length_a   1.000
_cell.length_b   1.000
_cell.length_c   1.000
_cell.angle_alpha   90.00
_cell.angle_beta   90.00
_cell.angle_gamma   90.00
#
_symmetry.space_group_name_H-M   'P 1'
#
loop_
_entity.id
_entity.type
_entity.pdbx_description
1 polymer ?
#
loop_
_entity_poly.entity_id
_entity_poly.type
_entity_poly.pdbx_seq_one_letter_code
_entity_poly.pdbx_strand_id
1 'polypeptide(L)'
;MAAPRTALLAHLQTWRPYTLWYPGLVGLAGATLAGSHPTTGQLLVAWAAPTLGWLAGHYLGDYYDRDLDALSKPQRPIPSGRLSPRAAVATGIGCALAVAALALWANWRAVAVAAAAMAGIVAYSRVLKGRGLSGNLIRGVLTALTVLFGAMAVQPWPPWRALPFALVFLAHDTASNLVGTLRDVDGDREGGYATVPVRQGVRRATHTAAALYLAAVAVACAATGLVPKDTAGYLVLLSAAALCGAGAFGLLLRSPGHLAPTLALRAHAVLVAERLVLAAAVVAAGAGAAPALALLTPLLTVSVITQSRMRSRHEFPAPLADGGPTLPDPRP
;
A
#
# COMPACT_ATOMS: atom_id res chain seq x y z
N MET A 1 -18.92 -25.67 -7.54
CA MET A 1 -17.54 -25.20 -7.79
C MET A 1 -17.60 -24.10 -8.84
N ALA A 2 -16.97 -22.94 -8.62
CA ALA A 2 -16.96 -21.86 -9.61
C ALA A 2 -16.19 -22.30 -10.87
N ALA A 3 -16.59 -21.82 -12.05
CA ALA A 3 -15.87 -22.09 -13.29
C ALA A 3 -14.41 -21.62 -13.19
N PRO A 4 -13.43 -22.29 -13.85
CA PRO A 4 -12.00 -21.97 -13.71
C PRO A 4 -11.65 -20.50 -14.00
N ARG A 5 -12.30 -19.90 -14.99
CA ARG A 5 -12.16 -18.47 -15.31
C ARG A 5 -12.65 -17.56 -14.17
N THR A 6 -13.75 -17.92 -13.53
CA THR A 6 -14.31 -17.18 -12.40
C THR A 6 -13.40 -17.26 -11.17
N ALA A 7 -12.80 -18.42 -10.92
CA ALA A 7 -11.83 -18.60 -9.83
C ALA A 7 -10.57 -17.75 -10.04
N LEU A 8 -9.97 -17.79 -11.25
CA LEU A 8 -8.79 -16.97 -11.57
C LEU A 8 -9.06 -15.47 -11.40
N LEU A 9 -10.21 -15.00 -11.89
CA LEU A 9 -10.61 -13.60 -11.73
C LEU A 9 -10.80 -13.21 -10.25
N ALA A 10 -11.30 -14.12 -9.41
CA ALA A 10 -11.44 -13.89 -7.98
C ALA A 10 -10.07 -13.73 -7.29
N HIS A 11 -9.08 -14.55 -7.65
CA HIS A 11 -7.70 -14.39 -7.18
C HIS A 11 -7.09 -13.07 -7.66
N LEU A 12 -7.21 -12.74 -8.95
CA LEU A 12 -6.73 -11.46 -9.50
C LEU A 12 -7.34 -10.24 -8.80
N GLN A 13 -8.64 -10.29 -8.48
CA GLN A 13 -9.29 -9.22 -7.72
C GLN A 13 -8.76 -9.11 -6.29
N THR A 14 -8.47 -10.25 -5.65
CA THR A 14 -7.89 -10.30 -4.29
C THR A 14 -6.46 -9.76 -4.28
N TRP A 15 -5.67 -10.02 -5.33
CA TRP A 15 -4.30 -9.52 -5.44
C TRP A 15 -4.24 -7.99 -5.52
N ARG A 16 -5.28 -7.35 -6.05
CA ARG A 16 -5.35 -5.90 -6.32
C ARG A 16 -4.09 -5.44 -7.07
N PRO A 17 -3.92 -5.81 -8.36
CA PRO A 17 -2.68 -5.59 -9.11
C PRO A 17 -2.20 -4.13 -9.13
N TYR A 18 -3.11 -3.18 -8.93
CA TYR A 18 -2.81 -1.76 -8.77
C TYR A 18 -1.99 -1.40 -7.53
N THR A 19 -1.88 -2.32 -6.58
CA THR A 19 -1.08 -2.18 -5.36
C THR A 19 -0.01 -3.25 -5.21
N LEU A 20 -0.11 -4.36 -5.93
CA LEU A 20 0.68 -5.57 -5.71
C LEU A 20 2.18 -5.35 -5.82
N TRP A 21 2.62 -4.56 -6.80
CA TRP A 21 4.04 -4.42 -7.12
C TRP A 21 4.78 -3.41 -6.24
N TYR A 22 4.04 -2.58 -5.50
CA TYR A 22 4.59 -1.51 -4.70
C TYR A 22 5.49 -2.00 -3.56
N PRO A 23 5.09 -2.98 -2.71
CA PRO A 23 5.93 -3.47 -1.62
C PRO A 23 7.25 -4.07 -2.11
N GLY A 24 7.22 -4.80 -3.22
CA GLY A 24 8.45 -5.33 -3.83
C GLY A 24 9.39 -4.20 -4.28
N LEU A 25 8.86 -3.12 -4.86
CA LEU A 25 9.67 -1.95 -5.21
C LEU A 25 10.26 -1.24 -3.98
N VAL A 26 9.52 -1.15 -2.88
CA VAL A 26 10.03 -0.62 -1.59
C VAL A 26 11.14 -1.52 -1.02
N GLY A 27 10.99 -2.84 -1.11
CA GLY A 27 12.02 -3.78 -0.71
C GLY A 27 13.29 -3.65 -1.56
N LEU A 28 13.14 -3.50 -2.87
CA LEU A 28 14.27 -3.18 -3.76
C LEU A 28 14.92 -1.85 -3.38
N ALA A 29 14.14 -0.81 -3.09
CA ALA A 29 14.67 0.47 -2.62
C ALA A 29 15.57 0.29 -1.39
N GLY A 30 15.11 -0.46 -0.39
CA GLY A 30 15.92 -0.84 0.78
C GLY A 30 17.20 -1.58 0.41
N ALA A 31 17.13 -2.56 -0.49
CA ALA A 31 18.30 -3.31 -0.96
C ALA A 31 19.34 -2.41 -1.63
N THR A 32 18.91 -1.44 -2.44
CA THR A 32 19.83 -0.50 -3.12
C THR A 32 20.53 0.47 -2.16
N LEU A 33 19.93 0.76 -0.99
CA LEU A 33 20.54 1.59 0.05
C LEU A 33 21.60 0.86 0.89
N ALA A 34 21.73 -0.47 0.74
CA ALA A 34 22.71 -1.27 1.47
C ALA A 34 24.15 -0.79 1.24
N GLY A 35 24.44 -0.25 0.05
CA GLY A 35 25.78 0.28 -0.32
C GLY A 35 26.80 -0.79 -0.72
N SER A 36 26.34 -2.02 -0.94
CA SER A 36 27.10 -3.10 -1.58
C SER A 36 26.52 -3.41 -2.96
N HIS A 37 27.20 -4.21 -3.78
CA HIS A 37 26.65 -4.73 -5.03
C HIS A 37 25.78 -5.96 -4.73
N PRO A 38 24.44 -5.83 -4.66
CA PRO A 38 23.59 -6.97 -4.34
C PRO A 38 23.62 -7.99 -5.48
N THR A 39 23.62 -9.28 -5.13
CA THR A 39 23.47 -10.35 -6.11
C THR A 39 22.03 -10.39 -6.64
N THR A 40 21.82 -11.03 -7.79
CA THR A 40 20.47 -11.24 -8.35
C THR A 40 19.56 -11.94 -7.35
N GLY A 41 20.04 -12.96 -6.62
CA GLY A 41 19.26 -13.66 -5.61
C GLY A 41 18.79 -12.74 -4.47
N GLN A 42 19.67 -11.85 -3.98
CA GLN A 42 19.32 -10.88 -2.94
C GLN A 42 18.26 -9.89 -3.41
N LEU A 43 18.37 -9.39 -4.65
CA LEU A 43 17.36 -8.52 -5.26
C LEU A 43 16.01 -9.23 -5.42
N LEU A 44 16.02 -10.49 -5.87
CA LEU A 44 14.81 -11.30 -5.99
C LEU A 44 14.13 -11.49 -4.62
N VAL A 45 14.89 -11.76 -3.56
CA VAL A 45 14.33 -11.89 -2.20
C VAL A 45 13.81 -10.57 -1.66
N ALA A 46 14.56 -9.47 -1.84
CA ALA A 46 14.14 -8.14 -1.44
C ALA A 46 12.83 -7.71 -2.11
N TRP A 47 12.56 -8.18 -3.33
CA TRP A 47 11.31 -7.92 -4.04
C TRP A 47 10.20 -8.92 -3.69
N ALA A 48 10.50 -10.22 -3.69
CA ALA A 48 9.51 -11.29 -3.60
C ALA A 48 8.91 -11.38 -2.20
N ALA A 49 9.71 -11.30 -1.13
CA ALA A 49 9.19 -11.47 0.23
C ALA A 49 8.18 -10.38 0.61
N PRO A 50 8.42 -9.06 0.40
CA PRO A 50 7.40 -8.06 0.66
C PRO A 50 6.15 -8.20 -0.22
N THR A 51 6.32 -8.58 -1.50
CA THR A 51 5.20 -8.81 -2.43
C THR A 51 4.31 -9.98 -1.98
N LEU A 52 4.92 -11.07 -1.53
CA LEU A 52 4.21 -12.22 -0.94
C LEU A 52 3.58 -11.86 0.40
N GLY A 53 4.23 -11.04 1.22
CA GLY A 53 3.65 -10.52 2.46
C GLY A 53 2.40 -9.67 2.20
N TRP A 54 2.40 -8.87 1.14
CA TRP A 54 1.24 -8.11 0.69
C TRP A 54 0.09 -9.01 0.25
N LEU A 55 0.39 -10.06 -0.53
CA LEU A 55 -0.59 -11.07 -0.91
C LEU A 55 -1.16 -11.81 0.31
N ALA A 56 -0.32 -12.19 1.26
CA ALA A 56 -0.76 -12.78 2.53
C ALA A 56 -1.73 -11.83 3.25
N GLY A 57 -1.39 -10.54 3.35
CA GLY A 57 -2.24 -9.53 3.96
C GLY A 57 -3.57 -9.30 3.23
N HIS A 58 -3.59 -9.39 1.90
CA HIS A 58 -4.85 -9.32 1.14
C HIS A 58 -5.73 -10.54 1.38
N TYR A 59 -5.19 -11.75 1.30
CA TYR A 59 -5.97 -12.96 1.50
C TYR A 59 -6.52 -13.08 2.93
N LEU A 60 -5.66 -12.86 3.93
CA LEU A 60 -6.05 -12.93 5.33
C LEU A 60 -6.96 -11.76 5.70
N GLY A 61 -6.66 -10.56 5.20
CA GLY A 61 -7.50 -9.37 5.39
C GLY A 61 -8.91 -9.59 4.85
N ASP A 62 -9.05 -9.98 3.58
CA ASP A 62 -10.36 -10.24 2.98
C ASP A 62 -11.10 -11.37 3.73
N TYR A 63 -10.39 -12.37 4.27
CA TYR A 63 -10.99 -13.40 5.13
C TYR A 63 -11.55 -12.81 6.43
N TYR A 64 -10.82 -11.95 7.13
CA TYR A 64 -11.30 -11.31 8.36
C TYR A 64 -12.43 -10.31 8.10
N ASP A 65 -12.45 -9.71 6.92
CA ASP A 65 -13.37 -8.63 6.56
C ASP A 65 -14.67 -9.15 5.93
N ARG A 66 -14.74 -10.46 5.62
CA ARG A 66 -15.82 -11.08 4.85
C ARG A 66 -17.24 -10.77 5.34
N ASP A 67 -17.44 -10.69 6.65
CA ASP A 67 -18.78 -10.48 7.23
C ASP A 67 -19.21 -9.00 7.08
N LEU A 68 -18.26 -8.06 7.24
CA LEU A 68 -18.47 -6.63 6.98
C LEU A 68 -18.62 -6.34 5.48
N ASP A 69 -17.79 -6.99 4.66
CA ASP A 69 -17.83 -6.87 3.21
C ASP A 69 -19.11 -7.47 2.63
N ALA A 70 -19.75 -8.46 3.28
CA ALA A 70 -21.05 -8.98 2.86
C ALA A 70 -22.17 -7.92 2.96
N LEU A 71 -22.05 -6.97 3.88
CA LEU A 71 -23.01 -5.87 4.05
C LEU A 71 -22.74 -4.75 3.04
N SER A 72 -21.49 -4.30 2.96
CA SER A 72 -21.13 -3.06 2.24
C SER A 72 -20.61 -3.29 0.81
N LYS A 73 -19.97 -4.43 0.55
CA LYS A 73 -19.24 -4.73 -0.69
C LYS A 73 -19.49 -6.18 -1.15
N PRO A 74 -20.76 -6.61 -1.33
CA PRO A 74 -21.13 -8.00 -1.61
C PRO A 74 -20.51 -8.55 -2.91
N GLN A 75 -20.12 -7.67 -3.84
CA GLN A 75 -19.44 -8.01 -5.09
C GLN A 75 -18.01 -8.57 -4.90
N ARG A 76 -17.40 -8.40 -3.71
CA ARG A 76 -16.02 -8.86 -3.44
C ARG A 76 -15.90 -10.39 -3.52
N PRO A 77 -14.70 -10.93 -3.80
CA PRO A 77 -14.49 -12.37 -4.06
C PRO A 77 -15.06 -13.32 -3.00
N ILE A 78 -14.84 -13.03 -1.71
CA ILE A 78 -15.29 -13.91 -0.61
C ILE A 78 -16.81 -13.78 -0.37
N PRO A 79 -17.37 -12.57 -0.17
CA PRO A 79 -18.83 -12.43 0.02
C PRO A 79 -19.66 -12.94 -1.15
N SER A 80 -19.19 -12.75 -2.40
CA SER A 80 -19.89 -13.26 -3.60
C SER A 80 -19.76 -14.79 -3.79
N GLY A 81 -19.04 -15.49 -2.91
CA GLY A 81 -18.80 -16.94 -3.01
C GLY A 81 -17.86 -17.37 -4.15
N ARG A 82 -17.27 -16.42 -4.90
CA ARG A 82 -16.33 -16.71 -5.99
C ARG A 82 -14.97 -17.19 -5.50
N LEU A 83 -14.61 -16.87 -4.25
CA LEU A 83 -13.45 -17.38 -3.53
C LEU A 83 -13.89 -17.92 -2.17
N SER A 84 -13.60 -19.19 -1.86
CA SER A 84 -13.96 -19.73 -0.54
C SER A 84 -13.09 -19.15 0.58
N PRO A 85 -13.62 -18.92 1.79
CA PRO A 85 -12.84 -18.47 2.94
C PRO A 85 -11.64 -19.38 3.26
N ARG A 86 -11.82 -20.71 3.13
CA ARG A 86 -10.74 -21.69 3.36
C ARG A 86 -9.61 -21.54 2.35
N ALA A 87 -9.94 -21.36 1.07
CA ALA A 87 -8.93 -21.12 0.03
C ALA A 87 -8.17 -19.82 0.28
N ALA A 88 -8.86 -18.74 0.69
CA ALA A 88 -8.21 -17.49 1.05
C ALA A 88 -7.21 -17.69 2.20
N VAL A 89 -7.61 -18.34 3.30
CA VAL A 89 -6.71 -18.63 4.43
C VAL A 89 -5.53 -19.51 4.02
N ALA A 90 -5.76 -20.60 3.28
CA ALA A 90 -4.70 -21.49 2.83
C ALA A 90 -3.68 -20.76 1.96
N THR A 91 -4.13 -19.96 0.99
CA THR A 91 -3.23 -19.15 0.15
C THR A 91 -2.49 -18.10 0.96
N GLY A 92 -3.17 -17.41 1.87
CA GLY A 92 -2.56 -16.40 2.74
C GLY A 92 -1.45 -16.98 3.64
N ILE A 93 -1.70 -18.15 4.24
CA ILE A 93 -0.70 -18.88 5.04
C ILE A 93 0.45 -19.36 4.15
N GLY A 94 0.16 -19.90 2.96
CA GLY A 94 1.19 -20.31 2.00
C GLY A 94 2.12 -19.15 1.63
N CYS A 95 1.58 -17.96 1.38
CA CYS A 95 2.37 -16.75 1.15
C CYS A 95 3.21 -16.40 2.39
N ALA A 96 2.66 -16.44 3.59
CA ALA A 96 3.40 -16.13 4.83
C ALA A 96 4.56 -17.12 5.09
N LEU A 97 4.35 -18.42 4.83
CA LEU A 97 5.40 -19.43 4.91
C LEU A 97 6.51 -19.20 3.88
N ALA A 98 6.15 -18.80 2.65
CA ALA A 98 7.12 -18.42 1.64
C ALA A 98 7.93 -17.18 2.06
N VAL A 99 7.31 -16.18 2.70
CA VAL A 99 8.02 -15.04 3.29
C VAL A 99 9.03 -15.51 4.35
N ALA A 100 8.64 -16.41 5.24
CA ALA A 100 9.54 -16.94 6.26
C ALA A 100 10.74 -17.69 5.66
N ALA A 101 10.51 -18.51 4.63
CA ALA A 101 11.57 -19.21 3.91
C ALA A 101 12.54 -18.24 3.21
N LEU A 102 12.02 -17.22 2.52
CA LEU A 102 12.83 -16.19 1.88
C LEU A 102 13.59 -15.34 2.90
N ALA A 103 13.00 -15.03 4.05
CA ALA A 103 13.66 -14.33 5.14
C ALA A 103 14.84 -15.14 5.70
N LEU A 104 14.64 -16.44 5.95
CA LEU A 104 15.71 -17.35 6.39
C LEU A 104 16.85 -17.43 5.37
N TRP A 105 16.51 -17.51 4.07
CA TRP A 105 17.50 -17.50 2.99
C TRP A 105 18.30 -16.20 2.95
N ALA A 106 17.63 -15.05 3.10
CA ALA A 106 18.29 -13.74 3.11
C ALA A 106 19.25 -13.61 4.28
N ASN A 107 18.73 -13.70 5.50
CA ASN A 107 19.52 -13.83 6.72
C ASN A 107 18.60 -14.19 7.90
N TRP A 108 19.09 -14.99 8.87
CA TRP A 108 18.26 -15.43 10.00
C TRP A 108 17.70 -14.29 10.87
N ARG A 109 18.35 -13.12 10.93
CA ARG A 109 17.86 -11.94 11.66
C ARG A 109 16.68 -11.26 10.95
N ALA A 110 16.62 -11.34 9.61
CA ALA A 110 15.48 -10.84 8.83
C ALA A 110 14.19 -11.60 9.12
N VAL A 111 14.27 -12.81 9.69
CA VAL A 111 13.11 -13.57 10.16
C VAL A 111 12.36 -12.81 11.26
N ALA A 112 13.05 -12.10 12.16
CA ALA A 112 12.41 -11.29 13.18
C ALA A 112 11.61 -10.12 12.56
N VAL A 113 12.16 -9.47 11.53
CA VAL A 113 11.47 -8.41 10.78
C VAL A 113 10.26 -8.96 10.03
N ALA A 114 10.40 -10.11 9.37
CA ALA A 114 9.32 -10.79 8.67
C ALA A 114 8.20 -11.24 9.63
N ALA A 115 8.56 -11.80 10.78
CA ALA A 115 7.60 -12.21 11.82
C ALA A 115 6.86 -11.01 12.41
N ALA A 116 7.57 -9.90 12.70
CA ALA A 116 6.97 -8.66 13.14
C ALA A 116 6.00 -8.09 12.09
N ALA A 117 6.37 -8.14 10.80
CA ALA A 117 5.49 -7.72 9.71
C ALA A 117 4.24 -8.61 9.61
N MET A 118 4.37 -9.93 9.69
CA MET A 118 3.21 -10.84 9.68
C MET A 118 2.29 -10.62 10.89
N ALA A 119 2.86 -10.43 12.09
CA ALA A 119 2.10 -10.09 13.28
C ALA A 119 1.35 -8.75 13.09
N GLY A 120 2.00 -7.75 12.51
CA GLY A 120 1.40 -6.45 12.19
C GLY A 120 0.26 -6.56 11.18
N ILE A 121 0.37 -7.41 10.16
CA ILE A 121 -0.71 -7.69 9.20
C ILE A 121 -1.93 -8.28 9.92
N VAL A 122 -1.73 -9.30 10.76
CA VAL A 122 -2.84 -9.91 11.52
C VAL A 122 -3.44 -8.91 12.51
N ALA A 123 -2.61 -8.13 13.21
CA ALA A 123 -3.05 -7.11 14.15
C ALA A 123 -3.86 -6.00 13.46
N TYR A 124 -3.44 -5.57 12.27
CA TYR A 124 -4.20 -4.63 11.43
C TYR A 124 -5.60 -5.18 11.17
N SER A 125 -5.71 -6.38 10.60
CA SER A 125 -6.99 -6.95 10.19
C SER A 125 -7.92 -7.25 11.36
N ARG A 126 -7.40 -7.74 12.49
CA ARG A 126 -8.26 -8.13 13.63
C ARG A 126 -8.61 -6.99 14.59
N VAL A 127 -7.73 -6.00 14.74
CA VAL A 127 -7.81 -5.07 15.88
C VAL A 127 -7.62 -3.62 15.48
N LEU A 128 -6.53 -3.29 14.79
CA LEU A 128 -6.08 -1.90 14.69
C LEU A 128 -6.83 -1.09 13.62
N LYS A 129 -7.27 -1.72 12.52
CA LYS A 129 -7.91 -1.01 11.40
C LYS A 129 -9.15 -0.21 11.81
N GLY A 130 -9.89 -0.68 12.82
CA GLY A 130 -11.09 -0.01 13.33
C GLY A 130 -10.83 0.95 14.51
N ARG A 131 -9.57 1.25 14.86
CA ARG A 131 -9.20 1.96 16.10
C ARG A 131 -8.39 3.23 15.83
N GLY A 132 -9.08 4.29 15.40
CA GLY A 132 -8.49 5.60 15.20
C GLY A 132 -7.29 5.54 14.25
N LEU A 133 -6.20 6.22 14.63
CA LEU A 133 -4.98 6.29 13.80
C LEU A 133 -4.14 5.00 13.82
N SER A 134 -4.41 4.07 14.75
CA SER A 134 -3.54 2.89 14.95
C SER A 134 -3.52 1.96 13.73
N GLY A 135 -4.65 1.82 13.03
CA GLY A 135 -4.74 1.09 11.77
C GLY A 135 -3.91 1.71 10.65
N ASN A 136 -3.88 3.04 10.58
CA ASN A 136 -3.07 3.73 9.59
C ASN A 136 -1.59 3.65 9.94
N LEU A 137 -1.24 3.82 11.22
CA LEU A 137 0.14 3.79 11.69
C LEU A 137 0.77 2.41 11.46
N ILE A 138 0.07 1.31 11.78
CA ILE A 138 0.62 -0.03 11.53
C ILE A 138 0.85 -0.26 10.04
N ARG A 139 0.02 0.31 9.15
CA ARG A 139 0.27 0.23 7.70
C ARG A 139 1.58 0.93 7.33
N GLY A 140 1.84 2.12 7.88
CA GLY A 140 3.13 2.80 7.73
C GLY A 140 4.30 1.99 8.27
N VAL A 141 4.16 1.42 9.48
CA VAL A 141 5.20 0.56 10.09
C VAL A 141 5.53 -0.64 9.20
N LEU A 142 4.54 -1.32 8.62
CA LEU A 142 4.77 -2.45 7.72
C LEU A 142 5.59 -2.06 6.48
N THR A 143 5.36 -0.87 5.92
CA THR A 143 6.14 -0.37 4.77
C THR A 143 7.55 0.05 5.21
N ALA A 144 7.71 0.64 6.40
CA ALA A 144 9.03 0.91 6.97
C ALA A 144 9.84 -0.39 7.17
N LEU A 145 9.22 -1.43 7.75
CA LEU A 145 9.82 -2.76 7.89
C LEU A 145 10.19 -3.36 6.53
N THR A 146 9.45 -3.05 5.47
CA THR A 146 9.76 -3.50 4.10
C THR A 146 11.08 -2.89 3.59
N VAL A 147 11.35 -1.61 3.86
CA VAL A 147 12.64 -0.98 3.55
C VAL A 147 13.77 -1.67 4.30
N LEU A 148 13.58 -1.89 5.61
CA LEU A 148 14.60 -2.52 6.46
C LEU A 148 14.86 -3.98 6.04
N PHE A 149 13.80 -4.74 5.74
CA PHE A 149 13.91 -6.09 5.20
C PHE A 149 14.69 -6.10 3.88
N GLY A 150 14.39 -5.18 2.97
CA GLY A 150 15.09 -5.04 1.71
C GLY A 150 16.61 -4.83 1.89
N ALA A 151 16.99 -3.93 2.80
CA ALA A 151 18.39 -3.73 3.15
C ALA A 151 19.01 -5.00 3.80
N MET A 152 18.23 -5.68 4.63
CA MET A 152 18.64 -6.92 5.30
C MET A 152 18.74 -8.13 4.37
N ALA A 153 18.10 -8.10 3.19
CA ALA A 153 18.31 -9.10 2.17
C ALA A 153 19.73 -9.04 1.58
N VAL A 154 20.41 -7.90 1.73
CA VAL A 154 21.77 -7.67 1.22
C VAL A 154 22.81 -7.72 2.33
N GLN A 155 22.49 -7.21 3.52
CA GLN A 155 23.39 -7.09 4.67
C GLN A 155 22.79 -7.73 5.93
N PRO A 156 23.59 -8.18 6.91
CA PRO A 156 23.05 -8.77 8.14
C PRO A 156 22.15 -7.85 8.96
N TRP A 157 22.38 -6.53 8.89
CA TRP A 157 21.62 -5.48 9.56
C TRP A 157 21.36 -4.33 8.57
N PRO A 158 20.25 -3.59 8.72
CA PRO A 158 20.02 -2.42 7.88
C PRO A 158 21.09 -1.36 8.18
N PRO A 159 21.71 -0.76 7.16
CA PRO A 159 22.65 0.33 7.40
C PRO A 159 21.89 1.54 7.95
N TRP A 160 22.54 2.34 8.78
CA TRP A 160 21.92 3.52 9.41
C TRP A 160 21.27 4.47 8.40
N ARG A 161 21.85 4.61 7.20
CA ARG A 161 21.31 5.44 6.11
C ARG A 161 19.95 4.98 5.60
N ALA A 162 19.54 3.72 5.82
CA ALA A 162 18.22 3.23 5.44
C ALA A 162 17.12 3.69 6.40
N LEU A 163 17.46 4.10 7.63
CA LEU A 163 16.48 4.47 8.65
C LEU A 163 15.66 5.71 8.27
N PRO A 164 16.25 6.83 7.76
CA PRO A 164 15.46 7.97 7.33
C PRO A 164 14.50 7.62 6.19
N PHE A 165 14.90 6.79 5.23
CA PHE A 165 14.00 6.33 4.17
C PHE A 165 12.88 5.43 4.70
N ALA A 166 13.16 4.58 5.70
CA ALA A 166 12.11 3.82 6.39
C ALA A 166 11.09 4.76 7.09
N LEU A 167 11.55 5.87 7.68
CA LEU A 167 10.68 6.89 8.27
C LEU A 167 9.84 7.65 7.23
N VAL A 168 10.41 7.92 6.03
CA VAL A 168 9.65 8.47 4.89
C VAL A 168 8.46 7.57 4.59
N PHE A 169 8.69 6.27 4.39
CA PHE A 169 7.62 5.33 4.09
C PHE A 169 6.65 5.11 5.25
N LEU A 170 7.12 5.19 6.50
CA LEU A 170 6.25 5.16 7.67
C LEU A 170 5.23 6.29 7.61
N ALA A 171 5.70 7.54 7.50
CA ALA A 171 4.84 8.71 7.49
C ALA A 171 3.95 8.73 6.24
N HIS A 172 4.52 8.43 5.07
CA HIS A 172 3.82 8.39 3.80
C HIS A 172 2.67 7.37 3.79
N ASP A 173 2.93 6.12 4.16
CA ASP A 173 1.91 5.07 4.08
C ASP A 173 0.89 5.17 5.21
N THR A 174 1.25 5.78 6.35
CA THR A 174 0.26 6.22 7.34
C THR A 174 -0.69 7.25 6.74
N ALA A 175 -0.16 8.27 6.04
CA ALA A 175 -0.96 9.29 5.38
C ALA A 175 -1.86 8.72 4.28
N SER A 176 -1.29 7.95 3.35
CA SER A 176 -2.01 7.35 2.22
C SER A 176 -3.10 6.39 2.67
N ASN A 177 -2.83 5.57 3.70
CA ASN A 177 -3.85 4.69 4.28
C ASN A 177 -4.97 5.49 4.98
N LEU A 178 -4.65 6.60 5.65
CA LEU A 178 -5.64 7.49 6.24
C LEU A 178 -6.53 8.15 5.17
N VAL A 179 -5.96 8.61 4.06
CA VAL A 179 -6.76 9.07 2.89
C VAL A 179 -7.68 7.95 2.39
N GLY A 180 -7.20 6.71 2.40
CA GLY A 180 -8.00 5.53 2.06
C GLY A 180 -9.27 5.36 2.90
N THR A 181 -9.25 5.76 4.18
CA THR A 181 -10.44 5.67 5.07
C THR A 181 -11.49 6.75 4.77
N LEU A 182 -11.14 7.84 4.10
CA LEU A 182 -12.06 8.95 3.83
C LEU A 182 -13.22 8.58 2.91
N ARG A 183 -13.08 7.52 2.10
CA ARG A 183 -14.14 7.03 1.21
C ARG A 183 -15.11 6.07 1.89
N ASP A 184 -14.72 5.50 3.01
CA ASP A 184 -15.40 4.38 3.67
C ASP A 184 -16.11 4.83 4.97
N VAL A 185 -16.26 6.14 5.21
CA VAL A 185 -16.72 6.71 6.50
C VAL A 185 -18.09 6.17 6.95
N ASP A 186 -19.07 6.12 6.05
CA ASP A 186 -20.42 5.67 6.42
C ASP A 186 -20.44 4.15 6.66
N GLY A 187 -19.79 3.37 5.80
CA GLY A 187 -19.64 1.92 5.98
C GLY A 187 -18.82 1.54 7.22
N ASP A 188 -17.77 2.31 7.55
CA ASP A 188 -17.01 2.14 8.78
C ASP A 188 -17.90 2.41 10.01
N ARG A 189 -18.71 3.47 9.97
CA ARG A 189 -19.63 3.82 11.08
C ARG A 189 -20.67 2.72 11.30
N GLU A 190 -21.31 2.24 10.23
CA GLU A 190 -22.29 1.15 10.27
C GLU A 190 -21.66 -0.17 10.74
N GLY A 191 -20.41 -0.44 10.32
CA GLY A 191 -19.63 -1.60 10.76
C GLY A 191 -19.05 -1.50 12.17
N GLY A 192 -19.35 -0.43 12.92
CA GLY A 192 -18.87 -0.22 14.29
C GLY A 192 -17.39 0.15 14.39
N TYR A 193 -16.76 0.57 13.28
CA TYR A 193 -15.36 0.98 13.26
C TYR A 193 -15.22 2.43 13.69
N ALA A 194 -14.27 2.68 14.58
CA ALA A 194 -13.99 3.99 15.13
C ALA A 194 -12.75 4.60 14.46
N THR A 195 -12.74 4.67 13.13
CA THR A 195 -11.63 5.25 12.34
C THR A 195 -11.49 6.75 12.58
N VAL A 196 -10.34 7.34 12.20
CA VAL A 196 -10.10 8.79 12.38
C VAL A 196 -11.22 9.65 11.79
N PRO A 197 -11.66 9.48 10.52
CA PRO A 197 -12.74 10.30 9.98
C PRO A 197 -14.09 10.06 10.67
N VAL A 198 -14.36 8.85 11.18
CA VAL A 198 -15.59 8.56 11.95
C VAL A 198 -15.57 9.29 13.30
N ARG A 199 -14.45 9.25 14.04
CA ARG A 199 -14.35 9.84 15.39
C ARG A 199 -14.10 11.34 15.40
N GLN A 200 -13.32 11.84 14.44
CA GLN A 200 -12.79 13.20 14.45
C GLN A 200 -13.28 14.05 13.27
N GLY A 201 -14.06 13.45 12.36
CA GLY A 201 -14.55 14.09 11.16
C GLY A 201 -13.54 14.07 10.01
N VAL A 202 -14.09 14.16 8.79
CA VAL A 202 -13.33 14.15 7.52
C VAL A 202 -12.27 15.25 7.49
N ARG A 203 -12.62 16.48 7.93
CA ARG A 203 -11.69 17.62 7.91
C ARG A 203 -10.42 17.35 8.72
N ARG A 204 -10.56 16.87 9.97
CA ARG A 204 -9.40 16.56 10.82
C ARG A 204 -8.58 15.42 10.24
N ALA A 205 -9.23 14.36 9.76
CA ALA A 205 -8.55 13.25 9.09
C ALA A 205 -7.72 13.70 7.87
N THR A 206 -8.27 14.58 7.01
CA THR A 206 -7.56 15.15 5.86
C THR A 206 -6.35 15.98 6.28
N HIS A 207 -6.49 16.86 7.28
CA HIS A 207 -5.36 17.65 7.79
C HIS A 207 -4.27 16.78 8.42
N THR A 208 -4.64 15.75 9.19
CA THR A 208 -3.68 14.79 9.75
C THR A 208 -2.95 14.04 8.65
N ALA A 209 -3.65 13.57 7.62
CA ALA A 209 -3.02 12.90 6.49
C ALA A 209 -2.07 13.84 5.72
N ALA A 210 -2.48 15.09 5.49
CA ALA A 210 -1.63 16.08 4.84
C ALA A 210 -0.36 16.39 5.66
N ALA A 211 -0.49 16.53 6.98
CA ALA A 211 0.65 16.78 7.87
C ALA A 211 1.64 15.60 7.86
N LEU A 212 1.14 14.36 7.89
CA LEU A 212 1.97 13.16 7.78
C LEU A 212 2.68 13.06 6.42
N TYR A 213 1.98 13.40 5.33
CA TYR A 213 2.59 13.44 4.00
C TYR A 213 3.68 14.51 3.90
N LEU A 214 3.43 15.72 4.41
CA LEU A 214 4.43 16.78 4.47
C LEU A 214 5.64 16.38 5.31
N ALA A 215 5.43 15.69 6.43
CA ALA A 215 6.52 15.13 7.23
C ALA A 215 7.33 14.10 6.43
N ALA A 216 6.68 13.22 5.66
CA ALA A 216 7.38 12.27 4.79
C ALA A 216 8.26 12.98 3.74
N VAL A 217 7.73 14.01 3.07
CA VAL A 217 8.48 14.82 2.09
C VAL A 217 9.63 15.56 2.77
N ALA A 218 9.41 16.15 3.94
CA ALA A 218 10.46 16.86 4.69
C ALA A 218 11.61 15.91 5.10
N VAL A 219 11.28 14.71 5.59
CA VAL A 219 12.28 13.68 5.92
C VAL A 219 13.02 13.20 4.67
N ALA A 220 12.32 13.06 3.53
CA ALA A 220 12.95 12.71 2.26
C ALA A 220 13.95 13.79 1.81
N CYS A 221 13.54 15.05 1.80
CA CYS A 221 14.44 16.17 1.49
C CYS A 221 15.65 16.21 2.43
N ALA A 222 15.47 16.00 3.73
CA ALA A 222 16.55 15.94 4.71
C ALA A 222 17.50 14.74 4.47
N ALA A 223 16.98 13.62 3.96
CA ALA A 223 17.75 12.43 3.61
C ALA A 223 18.59 12.58 2.32
N THR A 224 18.48 13.69 1.59
CA THR A 224 19.26 13.95 0.35
C THR A 224 20.77 13.83 0.59
N GLY A 225 21.27 14.29 1.74
CA GLY A 225 22.69 14.16 2.10
C GLY A 225 23.16 12.72 2.35
N LEU A 226 22.24 11.77 2.39
CA LEU A 226 22.50 10.34 2.59
C LEU A 226 22.40 9.53 1.30
N VAL A 227 22.10 10.18 0.17
CA VAL A 227 22.00 9.53 -1.14
C VAL A 227 23.38 9.04 -1.58
N PRO A 228 23.59 7.73 -1.76
CA PRO A 228 24.92 7.19 -2.00
C PRO A 228 25.39 7.29 -3.46
N LYS A 229 24.48 7.40 -4.44
CA LYS A 229 24.84 7.27 -5.87
C LYS A 229 24.33 8.39 -6.76
N ASP A 230 23.02 8.59 -6.86
CA ASP A 230 22.42 9.48 -7.85
C ASP A 230 21.44 10.47 -7.21
N THR A 231 21.99 11.54 -6.66
CA THR A 231 21.24 12.62 -6.02
C THR A 231 20.32 13.34 -7.00
N ALA A 232 20.75 13.54 -8.25
CA ALA A 232 19.93 14.22 -9.24
C ALA A 232 18.70 13.38 -9.61
N GLY A 233 18.89 12.09 -9.91
CA GLY A 233 17.80 11.16 -10.19
C GLY A 233 16.83 11.02 -9.02
N TYR A 234 17.36 10.94 -7.79
CA TYR A 234 16.57 10.96 -6.56
C TYR A 234 15.69 12.21 -6.46
N LEU A 235 16.27 13.40 -6.61
CA LEU A 235 15.55 14.67 -6.46
C LEU A 235 14.51 14.89 -7.56
N VAL A 236 14.77 14.48 -8.80
CA VAL A 236 13.81 14.56 -9.90
C VAL A 236 12.58 13.70 -9.60
N LEU A 237 12.78 12.43 -9.22
CA LEU A 237 11.68 11.52 -8.91
C LEU A 237 10.97 11.90 -7.61
N LEU A 238 11.69 12.37 -6.60
CA LEU A 238 11.10 12.90 -5.36
C LEU A 238 10.21 14.12 -5.65
N SER A 239 10.68 15.04 -6.51
CA SER A 239 9.90 16.22 -6.91
C SER A 239 8.65 15.81 -7.68
N ALA A 240 8.76 14.85 -8.60
CA ALA A 240 7.60 14.30 -9.32
C ALA A 240 6.58 13.68 -8.36
N ALA A 241 7.04 12.89 -7.39
CA ALA A 241 6.17 12.31 -6.36
C ALA A 241 5.49 13.41 -5.51
N ALA A 242 6.26 14.38 -5.01
CA ALA A 242 5.76 15.50 -4.23
C ALA A 242 4.70 16.34 -4.98
N LEU A 243 4.89 16.57 -6.28
CA LEU A 243 3.91 17.27 -7.13
C LEU A 243 2.60 16.46 -7.28
N CYS A 244 2.70 15.15 -7.50
CA CYS A 244 1.52 14.27 -7.55
C CYS A 244 0.76 14.27 -6.22
N GLY A 245 1.47 14.15 -5.09
CA GLY A 245 0.87 14.18 -3.76
C GLY A 245 0.26 15.54 -3.43
N ALA A 246 0.93 16.64 -3.76
CA ALA A 246 0.40 17.99 -3.61
C ALA A 246 -0.90 18.18 -4.40
N GLY A 247 -0.99 17.64 -5.62
CA GLY A 247 -2.23 17.60 -6.40
C GLY A 247 -3.35 16.83 -5.70
N ALA A 248 -3.05 15.62 -5.19
CA ALA A 248 -4.03 14.80 -4.47
C ALA A 248 -4.54 15.48 -3.18
N PHE A 249 -3.64 16.02 -2.35
CA PHE A 249 -4.00 16.71 -1.12
C PHE A 249 -4.65 18.08 -1.38
N GLY A 250 -4.28 18.77 -2.46
CA GLY A 250 -4.94 20.01 -2.90
C GLY A 250 -6.43 19.80 -3.20
N LEU A 251 -6.78 18.68 -3.83
CA LEU A 251 -8.18 18.30 -4.05
C LEU A 251 -8.92 18.04 -2.73
N LEU A 252 -8.28 17.30 -1.81
CA LEU A 252 -8.89 16.93 -0.53
C LEU A 252 -9.06 18.13 0.41
N LEU A 253 -8.07 19.02 0.49
CA LEU A 253 -8.07 20.18 1.40
C LEU A 253 -9.03 21.30 0.94
N ARG A 254 -9.32 21.38 -0.36
CA ARG A 254 -10.30 22.32 -0.92
C ARG A 254 -11.74 21.82 -0.82
N SER A 255 -11.93 20.57 -0.43
CA SER A 255 -13.27 19.98 -0.32
C SER A 255 -13.96 20.44 0.98
N PRO A 256 -15.28 20.68 0.96
CA PRO A 256 -16.04 21.06 2.15
C PRO A 256 -16.07 19.92 3.18
N GLY A 257 -16.67 20.18 4.35
CA GLY A 257 -16.73 19.22 5.48
C GLY A 257 -17.32 17.84 5.16
N HIS A 258 -18.06 17.72 4.05
CA HIS A 258 -18.52 16.46 3.47
C HIS A 258 -17.75 16.17 2.17
N LEU A 259 -16.96 15.10 2.16
CA LEU A 259 -16.16 14.67 1.02
C LEU A 259 -16.86 13.52 0.29
N ALA A 260 -17.09 13.67 -1.01
CA ALA A 260 -17.66 12.60 -1.83
C ALA A 260 -16.72 11.37 -1.84
N PRO A 261 -17.22 10.14 -1.61
CA PRO A 261 -16.40 8.92 -1.65
C PRO A 261 -15.63 8.72 -2.95
N THR A 262 -16.20 9.17 -4.07
CA THR A 262 -15.56 9.12 -5.40
C THR A 262 -14.38 10.06 -5.51
N LEU A 263 -14.44 11.25 -4.89
CA LEU A 263 -13.33 12.19 -4.83
C LEU A 263 -12.20 11.66 -3.94
N ALA A 264 -12.54 11.10 -2.78
CA ALA A 264 -11.58 10.39 -1.92
C ALA A 264 -10.89 9.24 -2.67
N LEU A 265 -11.65 8.44 -3.44
CA LEU A 265 -11.11 7.36 -4.26
C LEU A 265 -10.15 7.89 -5.34
N ARG A 266 -10.49 8.99 -6.02
CA ARG A 266 -9.64 9.64 -7.03
C ARG A 266 -8.34 10.16 -6.44
N ALA A 267 -8.40 10.88 -5.32
CA ALA A 267 -7.20 11.38 -4.64
C ALA A 267 -6.31 10.21 -4.18
N HIS A 268 -6.90 9.16 -3.61
CA HIS A 268 -6.16 7.96 -3.24
C HIS A 268 -5.62 7.18 -4.46
N ALA A 269 -6.24 7.29 -5.64
CA ALA A 269 -5.69 6.72 -6.87
C ALA A 269 -4.39 7.40 -7.33
N VAL A 270 -4.33 8.72 -7.18
CA VAL A 270 -3.10 9.48 -7.39
C VAL A 270 -2.03 9.06 -6.38
N LEU A 271 -2.35 8.96 -5.09
CA LEU A 271 -1.38 8.51 -4.07
C LEU A 271 -0.90 7.07 -4.27
N VAL A 272 -1.73 6.18 -4.83
CA VAL A 272 -1.31 4.80 -5.16
C VAL A 272 -0.30 4.75 -6.32
N ALA A 273 -0.40 5.69 -7.27
CA ALA A 273 0.56 5.84 -8.35
C ALA A 273 1.83 6.58 -7.88
N GLU A 274 1.65 7.66 -7.12
CA GLU A 274 2.71 8.51 -6.59
C GLU A 274 3.69 7.73 -5.71
N ARG A 275 3.22 6.83 -4.85
CA ARG A 275 4.11 6.03 -3.99
C ARG A 275 5.06 5.11 -4.77
N LEU A 276 4.70 4.71 -5.99
CA LEU A 276 5.62 3.98 -6.87
C LEU A 276 6.75 4.90 -7.34
N VAL A 277 6.42 6.16 -7.67
CA VAL A 277 7.41 7.19 -8.01
C VAL A 277 8.31 7.50 -6.81
N LEU A 278 7.75 7.61 -5.60
CA LEU A 278 8.51 7.77 -4.36
C LEU A 278 9.46 6.59 -4.10
N ALA A 279 8.99 5.35 -4.27
CA ALA A 279 9.85 4.17 -4.16
C ALA A 279 10.94 4.13 -5.24
N ALA A 280 10.62 4.51 -6.48
CA ALA A 280 11.60 4.65 -7.55
C ALA A 280 12.63 5.75 -7.26
N ALA A 281 12.25 6.85 -6.60
CA ALA A 281 13.20 7.87 -6.16
C ALA A 281 14.27 7.23 -5.25
N VAL A 282 13.84 6.45 -4.26
CA VAL A 282 14.78 5.77 -3.34
C VAL A 282 15.61 4.69 -4.04
N VAL A 283 15.05 3.99 -5.04
CA VAL A 283 15.85 3.12 -5.92
C VAL A 283 16.89 3.94 -6.69
N ALA A 284 16.55 5.12 -7.20
CA ALA A 284 17.49 5.99 -7.89
C ALA A 284 18.62 6.43 -6.96
N ALA A 285 18.31 6.75 -5.70
CA ALA A 285 19.31 7.11 -4.71
C ALA A 285 20.40 6.03 -4.57
N GLY A 286 20.02 4.74 -4.56
CA GLY A 286 20.95 3.62 -4.39
C GLY A 286 21.54 3.04 -5.69
N ALA A 287 20.78 3.00 -6.78
CA ALA A 287 21.14 2.30 -8.01
C ALA A 287 21.27 3.20 -9.26
N GLY A 288 20.77 4.44 -9.20
CA GLY A 288 20.75 5.39 -10.32
C GLY A 288 19.38 5.51 -10.99
N ALA A 289 19.15 6.61 -11.72
CA ALA A 289 17.89 6.90 -12.38
C ALA A 289 17.48 5.86 -13.43
N ALA A 290 18.44 5.33 -14.20
CA ALA A 290 18.15 4.35 -15.25
C ALA A 290 17.46 3.06 -14.73
N PRO A 291 18.01 2.32 -13.75
CA PRO A 291 17.32 1.15 -13.19
C PRO A 291 16.01 1.53 -12.47
N ALA A 292 15.96 2.70 -11.82
CA ALA A 292 14.73 3.17 -11.19
C ALA A 292 13.59 3.38 -12.21
N LEU A 293 13.87 4.02 -13.34
CA LEU A 293 12.90 4.25 -14.41
C LEU A 293 12.51 2.96 -15.14
N ALA A 294 13.47 2.03 -15.33
CA ALA A 294 13.21 0.72 -15.93
C ALA A 294 12.23 -0.12 -15.08
N LEU A 295 12.31 -0.03 -13.75
CA LEU A 295 11.36 -0.65 -12.84
C LEU A 295 10.05 0.14 -12.76
N LEU A 296 10.11 1.46 -12.61
CA LEU A 296 8.94 2.31 -12.42
C LEU A 296 7.95 2.22 -13.59
N THR A 297 8.45 2.32 -14.83
CA THR A 297 7.60 2.46 -16.02
C THR A 297 6.59 1.32 -16.18
N PRO A 298 6.98 0.02 -16.19
CA PRO A 298 6.03 -1.07 -16.31
C PRO A 298 5.12 -1.18 -15.07
N LEU A 299 5.66 -0.98 -13.86
CA LEU A 299 4.88 -1.12 -12.62
C LEU A 299 3.81 -0.03 -12.49
N LEU A 300 4.14 1.21 -12.84
CA LEU A 300 3.22 2.33 -12.89
C LEU A 300 2.15 2.12 -13.97
N THR A 301 2.55 1.66 -15.15
CA THR A 301 1.62 1.36 -16.26
C THR A 301 0.60 0.31 -15.84
N VAL A 302 1.06 -0.83 -15.32
CA VAL A 302 0.16 -1.89 -14.82
C VAL A 302 -0.72 -1.36 -13.68
N SER A 303 -0.15 -0.55 -12.79
CA SER A 303 -0.92 0.04 -11.69
C SER A 303 -2.06 0.92 -12.22
N VAL A 304 -1.77 1.90 -13.06
CA VAL A 304 -2.77 2.83 -13.61
C VAL A 304 -3.84 2.10 -14.43
N ILE A 305 -3.46 1.15 -15.29
CA ILE A 305 -4.41 0.36 -16.10
C ILE A 305 -5.33 -0.49 -15.21
N THR A 306 -4.79 -1.13 -14.18
CA THR A 306 -5.59 -1.97 -13.30
C THR A 306 -6.45 -1.15 -12.34
N GLN A 307 -6.02 0.05 -11.97
CA GLN A 307 -6.86 1.02 -11.26
C GLN A 307 -8.09 1.40 -12.08
N SER A 308 -7.91 1.78 -13.35
CA SER A 308 -9.02 2.22 -14.20
C SER A 308 -10.02 1.10 -14.52
N ARG A 309 -9.54 -0.14 -14.65
CA ARG A 309 -10.39 -1.30 -15.00
C ARG A 309 -11.09 -1.95 -13.81
N MET A 310 -10.45 -1.99 -12.64
CA MET A 310 -10.89 -2.84 -11.53
C MET A 310 -11.33 -2.05 -10.29
N ARG A 311 -10.69 -0.91 -9.98
CA ARG A 311 -10.74 -0.35 -8.63
C ARG A 311 -12.13 0.16 -8.25
N SER A 312 -12.80 0.88 -9.14
CA SER A 312 -14.17 1.38 -8.87
C SER A 312 -15.15 0.23 -8.60
N ARG A 313 -15.16 -0.80 -9.48
CA ARG A 313 -16.02 -1.99 -9.35
C ARG A 313 -15.69 -2.85 -8.12
N HIS A 314 -14.47 -2.74 -7.60
CA HIS A 314 -14.06 -3.47 -6.39
C HIS A 314 -14.51 -2.75 -5.11
N GLU A 315 -14.60 -1.42 -5.13
CA GLU A 315 -14.90 -0.60 -3.95
C GLU A 315 -16.36 -0.22 -3.83
N PHE A 316 -17.05 -0.05 -4.95
CA PHE A 316 -18.46 0.33 -4.99
C PHE A 316 -19.29 -0.79 -5.65
N PRO A 317 -20.42 -1.19 -5.04
CA PRO A 317 -21.38 -2.04 -5.72
C PRO A 317 -21.95 -1.31 -6.95
N ALA A 318 -22.39 -2.08 -7.96
CA ALA A 318 -23.14 -1.49 -9.07
C ALA A 318 -24.42 -0.86 -8.51
N PRO A 319 -24.91 0.26 -9.09
CA PRO A 319 -26.23 0.78 -8.75
C PRO A 319 -27.25 -0.35 -8.86
N LEU A 320 -28.09 -0.53 -7.84
CA LEU A 320 -29.20 -1.47 -7.90
C LEU A 320 -30.03 -1.12 -9.13
N ALA A 321 -30.47 -2.13 -9.89
CA ALA A 321 -31.27 -1.93 -11.11
C ALA A 321 -32.62 -1.22 -10.84
N ASP A 322 -32.97 -1.02 -9.57
CA ASP A 322 -34.23 -0.43 -9.13
C ASP A 322 -34.01 0.96 -8.49
N GLY A 323 -34.05 2.01 -9.32
CA GLY A 323 -34.59 3.34 -9.00
C GLY A 323 -34.02 4.18 -7.83
N GLY A 324 -32.96 3.77 -7.14
CA GLY A 324 -32.32 4.56 -6.06
C GLY A 324 -31.60 5.82 -6.60
N PRO A 325 -31.42 6.88 -5.78
CA PRO A 325 -31.03 8.20 -6.25
C PRO A 325 -29.73 8.15 -7.05
N THR A 326 -29.82 8.67 -8.27
CA THR A 326 -28.73 8.77 -9.23
C THR A 326 -27.55 9.51 -8.60
N LEU A 327 -26.40 8.85 -8.52
CA LEU A 327 -25.13 9.55 -8.33
C LEU A 327 -25.01 10.57 -9.47
N PRO A 328 -24.61 11.83 -9.19
CA PRO A 328 -24.46 12.84 -10.23
C PRO A 328 -23.49 12.33 -11.31
N ASP A 329 -23.91 12.43 -12.56
CA ASP A 329 -23.13 12.05 -13.75
C ASP A 329 -21.76 12.74 -13.69
N PRO A 330 -20.63 12.00 -13.74
CA PRO A 330 -19.31 12.58 -13.67
C PRO A 330 -18.89 13.08 -15.05
N ARG A 331 -19.54 14.14 -15.54
CA ARG A 331 -19.00 14.97 -16.63
C ARG A 331 -19.15 16.44 -16.26
N PRO A 332 -18.14 17.27 -16.59
CA PRO A 332 -18.13 18.69 -16.27
C PRO A 332 -19.30 19.43 -16.92
#